data_AF-A0A087S377-F1
#
_entry.id   AF-A0A087S377-F1
#
_cell.length_a   1.000
_cell.length_b   1.000
_cell.length_c   1.000
_cell.angle_alpha   90.00
_cell.angle_beta   90.00
_cell.angle_gamma   90.00
#
_symmetry.space_group_name_H-M   'P 1'
#
loop_
_entity.id
_entity.type
_entity.pdbx_description
1 polymer ?
#
loop_
_entity_poly.entity_id
_entity_poly.type
_entity_poly.pdbx_seq_one_letter_code
_entity_poly.pdbx_strand_id
1 'polypeptide(L)'
;MTVSKSLDPKYLVNIEIGMDVMILEDNQKENKLIPCKVKKKISTDSIVELGVKVECEDGKIGRVKFIGEEAEYREPDELLTLLEKRLRILIEEVLSKTSENWWQDRISKTIQENVELKNEKYEKLRNLLDVDEFSSLEQTDFVHLQWIITGKKNYQFFKDIFGEDKSAIAVKLFELSHFRNIDAHSKELKNLEKQKIRIYFHDIDYQIRRYYKKSSNL
;
A
#
# COMPACT_ATOMS: atom_id res chain seq x y z
N MET A 1 12.14 45.53 -8.03
CA MET A 1 11.03 44.86 -8.72
C MET A 1 11.01 43.41 -8.28
N THR A 2 10.15 43.07 -7.33
CA THR A 2 9.97 41.70 -6.84
C THR A 2 9.17 40.93 -7.88
N VAL A 3 9.86 40.08 -8.66
CA VAL A 3 9.20 39.17 -9.60
C VAL A 3 8.35 38.22 -8.77
N SER A 4 7.02 38.37 -8.82
CA SER A 4 6.09 37.40 -8.25
C SER A 4 6.26 36.09 -9.02
N LYS A 5 7.06 35.17 -8.47
CA LYS A 5 7.22 33.84 -9.05
C LYS A 5 5.95 33.05 -8.76
N SER A 6 5.01 33.12 -9.69
CA SER A 6 3.80 32.31 -9.68
C SER A 6 4.19 30.83 -9.74
N LEU A 7 3.44 30.01 -9.03
CA LEU A 7 3.41 28.56 -9.20
C LEU A 7 3.47 28.17 -10.68
N ASP A 8 4.11 27.04 -11.01
CA ASP A 8 3.86 26.41 -12.30
C ASP A 8 2.34 26.14 -12.38
N PRO A 9 1.61 26.76 -13.33
CA PRO A 9 0.15 26.68 -13.42
C PRO A 9 -0.38 25.25 -13.46
N LYS A 10 0.43 24.29 -13.91
CA LYS A 10 0.08 22.86 -13.91
C LYS A 10 -0.26 22.35 -12.52
N TYR A 11 0.45 22.80 -11.48
CA TYR A 11 0.16 22.37 -10.11
C TYR A 11 -1.14 22.94 -9.59
N LEU A 12 -1.48 24.18 -10.00
CA LEU A 12 -2.72 24.84 -9.59
C LEU A 12 -3.95 24.13 -10.16
N VAL A 13 -3.93 23.84 -11.47
CA VAL A 13 -5.01 23.16 -12.17
C VAL A 13 -5.19 21.73 -11.63
N ASN A 14 -4.10 20.99 -11.46
CA ASN A 14 -4.17 19.60 -11.03
C ASN A 14 -4.71 19.45 -9.59
N ILE A 15 -4.38 20.38 -8.70
CA ILE A 15 -4.97 20.42 -7.34
C ILE A 15 -6.46 20.80 -7.42
N GLU A 16 -6.84 21.75 -8.28
CA GLU A 16 -8.24 22.20 -8.43
C GLU A 16 -9.16 21.14 -9.02
N ILE A 17 -8.65 20.29 -9.91
CA ILE A 17 -9.40 19.15 -10.46
C ILE A 17 -9.40 17.93 -9.52
N GLY A 18 -8.80 18.03 -8.33
CA GLY A 18 -8.84 16.99 -7.30
C GLY A 18 -7.90 15.80 -7.54
N MET A 19 -6.79 16.00 -8.27
CA MET A 19 -5.77 14.97 -8.41
C MET A 19 -5.14 14.62 -7.06
N ASP A 20 -4.72 13.37 -6.93
CA ASP A 20 -3.95 12.93 -5.78
C ASP A 20 -2.57 13.63 -5.81
N VAL A 21 -2.14 14.07 -4.63
CA VAL A 21 -0.86 14.74 -4.43
C VAL A 21 -0.04 14.04 -3.37
N MET A 22 1.26 14.27 -3.43
CA MET A 22 2.21 13.79 -2.45
C MET A 22 2.73 14.95 -1.65
N ILE A 23 2.44 14.94 -0.35
CA ILE A 23 2.88 16.00 0.55
C ILE A 23 4.04 15.53 1.42
N LEU A 24 4.93 16.47 1.75
CA LEU A 24 5.80 16.36 2.91
C LEU A 24 5.10 17.07 4.07
N GLU A 25 4.78 16.33 5.14
CA GLU A 25 4.09 16.88 6.31
C GLU A 25 5.03 17.77 7.13
N ASP A 26 4.57 18.95 7.53
CA ASP A 26 5.41 20.00 8.14
C ASP A 26 6.05 19.57 9.49
N ASN A 27 5.55 18.49 10.11
CA ASN A 27 5.98 18.01 11.43
C ASN A 27 6.71 16.65 11.41
N GLN A 28 7.01 16.07 10.23
CA GLN A 28 7.75 14.81 10.16
C GLN A 28 9.26 15.04 10.13
N LYS A 29 9.98 14.31 11.00
CA LYS A 29 11.45 14.25 10.99
C LYS A 29 12.00 13.47 9.79
N GLU A 30 11.17 12.62 9.18
CA GLU A 30 11.52 11.85 8.00
C GLU A 30 10.97 12.54 6.74
N ASN A 31 11.78 12.62 5.69
CA ASN A 31 11.40 13.16 4.38
C ASN A 31 10.43 12.21 3.62
N LYS A 32 9.39 11.72 4.28
CA LYS A 32 8.46 10.74 3.71
C LYS A 32 7.30 11.45 3.03
N LEU A 33 7.09 11.12 1.75
CA LEU A 33 5.95 11.62 1.00
C LEU A 33 4.68 10.84 1.35
N ILE A 34 3.61 11.58 1.64
CA ILE A 34 2.31 11.06 2.05
C ILE A 34 1.28 11.34 0.95
N PRO A 35 0.59 10.29 0.44
CA PRO A 35 -0.45 10.48 -0.56
C PRO A 35 -1.67 11.12 0.09
N CYS A 36 -2.24 12.10 -0.59
CA CYS A 36 -3.29 12.94 -0.04
C CYS A 36 -4.19 13.50 -1.14
N LYS A 37 -5.48 13.66 -0.81
CA LYS A 37 -6.42 14.48 -1.56
C LYS A 37 -6.50 15.86 -0.93
N VAL A 38 -6.30 16.90 -1.74
CA VAL A 38 -6.31 18.27 -1.25
C VAL A 38 -7.74 18.70 -0.93
N LYS A 39 -7.99 19.03 0.33
CA LYS A 39 -9.24 19.63 0.80
C LYS A 39 -9.24 21.15 0.58
N LYS A 40 -8.15 21.82 0.98
CA LYS A 40 -7.99 23.25 0.74
C LYS A 40 -6.52 23.65 0.61
N LYS A 41 -6.29 24.70 -0.19
CA LYS A 41 -4.99 25.36 -0.30
C LYS A 41 -4.79 26.29 0.91
N ILE A 42 -3.62 26.23 1.56
CA ILE A 42 -3.28 27.06 2.73
C ILE A 42 -2.38 28.22 2.32
N SER A 43 -1.42 28.01 1.41
CA SER A 43 -0.59 29.10 0.88
C SER A 43 -0.28 28.93 -0.61
N THR A 44 -0.16 30.06 -1.29
CA THR A 44 0.27 30.18 -2.70
C THR A 44 1.77 30.47 -2.84
N ASP A 45 2.50 30.62 -1.73
CA ASP A 45 3.90 31.02 -1.75
C ASP A 45 4.80 29.88 -2.23
N SER A 46 4.93 29.83 -3.55
CA SER A 46 5.88 29.05 -4.34
C SER A 46 7.29 29.62 -4.23
N ILE A 47 7.86 29.61 -3.02
CA ILE A 47 9.32 29.47 -2.94
C ILE A 47 9.58 28.06 -3.48
N VAL A 48 10.12 28.01 -4.70
CA VAL A 48 10.20 26.86 -5.63
C VAL A 48 10.71 25.57 -4.97
N GLU A 49 11.48 25.67 -3.89
CA GLU A 49 12.02 24.52 -3.15
C GLU A 49 11.06 23.92 -2.11
N LEU A 50 10.08 24.68 -1.64
CA LEU A 50 9.20 24.26 -0.55
C LEU A 50 7.90 23.64 -1.04
N GLY A 51 7.31 24.09 -2.16
CA GLY A 51 6.05 23.55 -2.70
C GLY A 51 4.79 24.16 -2.06
N VAL A 52 3.61 23.89 -2.63
CA VAL A 52 2.31 24.45 -2.21
C VAL A 52 1.90 23.87 -0.87
N LYS A 53 1.55 24.70 0.11
CA LYS A 53 1.00 24.21 1.38
C LYS A 53 -0.48 23.91 1.24
N VAL A 54 -0.87 22.69 1.60
CA VAL A 54 -2.24 22.16 1.47
C VAL A 54 -2.70 21.51 2.77
N GLU A 55 -4.01 21.55 3.01
CA GLU A 55 -4.71 20.69 3.96
C GLU A 55 -5.33 19.53 3.18
N CYS A 56 -5.11 18.32 3.65
CA CYS A 56 -5.66 17.08 3.12
C CYS A 56 -7.08 16.83 3.65
N GLU A 57 -7.86 16.00 2.96
CA GLU A 57 -9.19 15.56 3.42
C GLU A 57 -9.14 14.87 4.79
N ASP A 58 -8.05 14.17 5.09
CA ASP A 58 -7.79 13.51 6.36
C ASP A 58 -7.20 14.45 7.45
N GLY A 59 -7.17 15.76 7.17
CA GLY A 59 -6.70 16.79 8.10
C GLY A 59 -5.18 16.96 8.17
N LYS A 60 -4.40 16.16 7.44
CA LYS A 60 -2.94 16.35 7.36
C LYS A 60 -2.61 17.66 6.68
N ILE A 61 -1.51 18.28 7.10
CA ILE A 61 -1.04 19.54 6.54
C ILE A 61 0.40 19.36 6.10
N GLY A 62 0.67 19.67 4.85
CA GLY A 62 2.02 19.58 4.31
C GLY A 62 2.19 20.32 3.02
N ARG A 63 3.39 20.20 2.45
CA ARG A 63 3.74 20.85 1.20
C ARG A 63 3.79 19.84 0.07
N VAL A 64 3.09 20.14 -1.03
CA VAL A 64 3.08 19.31 -2.25
C VAL A 64 4.49 19.25 -2.83
N LYS A 65 5.01 18.03 -2.95
CA LYS A 65 6.29 17.72 -3.60
C LYS A 65 6.12 17.02 -4.94
N PHE A 66 5.03 16.29 -5.12
CA PHE A 66 4.70 15.61 -6.36
C PHE A 66 3.19 15.61 -6.59
N ILE A 67 2.78 15.65 -7.87
CA ILE A 67 1.39 15.54 -8.30
C ILE A 67 1.27 14.29 -9.14
N GLY A 68 0.34 13.42 -8.76
CA GLY A 68 0.14 12.13 -9.40
C GLY A 68 -0.10 11.03 -8.38
N GLU A 69 -0.24 9.82 -8.89
CA GLU A 69 -0.59 8.66 -8.08
C GLU A 69 0.61 8.11 -7.32
N GLU A 70 0.32 7.32 -6.27
CA GLU A 70 1.38 6.71 -5.46
C GLU A 70 2.27 5.74 -6.24
N ALA A 71 1.70 5.15 -7.29
CA ALA A 71 2.39 4.29 -8.22
C ALA A 71 3.37 5.04 -9.15
N GLU A 72 3.40 6.37 -9.21
CA GLU A 72 4.26 7.10 -10.16
C GLU A 72 5.60 7.54 -9.55
N TYR A 73 5.64 7.76 -8.23
CA TYR A 73 6.80 8.36 -7.57
C TYR A 73 7.64 7.38 -6.74
N ARG A 74 7.09 6.23 -6.35
CA ARG A 74 7.80 5.20 -5.56
C ARG A 74 8.63 4.28 -6.43
N GLU A 75 9.66 3.68 -5.87
CA GLU A 75 10.34 2.58 -6.57
C GLU A 75 9.47 1.29 -6.55
N PRO A 76 9.60 0.40 -7.54
CA PRO A 76 8.76 -0.81 -7.62
C PRO A 76 8.84 -1.74 -6.40
N ASP A 77 9.99 -1.85 -5.75
CA ASP A 77 10.19 -2.61 -4.52
C ASP A 77 9.44 -1.99 -3.32
N GLU A 78 9.41 -0.65 -3.24
CA GLU A 78 8.62 0.07 -2.24
C GLU A 78 7.12 -0.18 -2.45
N LEU A 79 6.65 -0.18 -3.71
CA LEU A 79 5.26 -0.47 -4.05
C LEU A 79 4.86 -1.89 -3.65
N LEU A 80 5.72 -2.88 -3.92
CA LEU A 80 5.48 -4.26 -3.49
C LEU A 80 5.39 -4.37 -1.97
N THR A 81 6.33 -3.74 -1.25
CA THR A 81 6.35 -3.73 0.22
C THR A 81 5.10 -3.08 0.80
N LEU A 82 4.67 -1.96 0.21
CA LEU A 82 3.48 -1.24 0.62
C LEU A 82 2.21 -2.06 0.36
N LEU A 83 2.11 -2.69 -0.80
CA LEU A 83 0.99 -3.55 -1.14
C LEU A 83 0.91 -4.75 -0.19
N GLU A 84 2.03 -5.38 0.12
CA GLU A 84 2.11 -6.50 1.07
C GLU A 84 1.52 -6.10 2.44
N LYS A 85 1.89 -4.92 2.96
CA LYS A 85 1.30 -4.37 4.20
C LYS A 85 -0.21 -4.15 4.08
N ARG A 86 -0.67 -3.57 2.97
CA ARG A 86 -2.10 -3.33 2.74
C ARG A 86 -2.90 -4.62 2.63
N LEU A 87 -2.36 -5.64 1.98
CA LEU A 87 -2.98 -6.95 1.86
C LEU A 87 -3.08 -7.65 3.22
N ARG A 88 -2.06 -7.54 4.09
CA ARG A 88 -2.13 -8.07 5.46
C ARG A 88 -3.28 -7.43 6.24
N ILE A 89 -3.31 -6.11 6.30
CA ILE A 89 -4.39 -5.38 7.00
C ILE A 89 -5.77 -5.79 6.46
N LEU A 90 -5.90 -5.84 5.13
CA LEU A 90 -7.16 -6.24 4.50
C LEU A 90 -7.57 -7.67 4.89
N ILE A 91 -6.64 -8.63 4.86
CA ILE A 91 -6.92 -10.03 5.21
C ILE A 91 -7.39 -10.12 6.66
N GLU A 92 -6.68 -9.47 7.57
CA GLU A 92 -7.04 -9.45 8.99
C GLU A 92 -8.43 -8.88 9.21
N GLU A 93 -8.72 -7.72 8.64
CA GLU A 93 -10.02 -7.07 8.78
C GLU A 93 -11.17 -7.86 8.17
N VAL A 94 -10.93 -8.52 7.03
CA VAL A 94 -11.97 -9.31 6.35
C VAL A 94 -12.23 -10.62 7.09
N LEU A 95 -11.19 -11.34 7.50
CA LEU A 95 -11.33 -12.67 8.08
C LEU A 95 -11.64 -12.66 9.57
N SER A 96 -11.19 -11.67 10.33
CA SER A 96 -11.55 -11.49 11.76
C SER A 96 -13.06 -11.32 11.98
N LYS A 97 -13.79 -10.82 10.97
CA LYS A 97 -15.26 -10.74 11.00
C LYS A 97 -15.95 -12.11 10.89
N THR A 98 -15.21 -13.17 10.53
CA THR A 98 -15.79 -14.50 10.33
C THR A 98 -15.75 -15.37 11.59
N SER A 99 -14.66 -15.33 12.35
CA SER A 99 -14.52 -15.94 13.68
C SER A 99 -13.33 -15.32 14.42
N GLU A 100 -13.33 -15.41 15.76
CA GLU A 100 -12.18 -14.99 16.57
C GLU A 100 -10.92 -15.81 16.24
N ASN A 101 -11.08 -17.11 15.95
CA ASN A 101 -10.01 -18.04 15.58
C ASN A 101 -9.87 -18.22 14.06
N TRP A 102 -10.16 -17.16 13.27
CA TRP A 102 -10.17 -17.24 11.81
C TRP A 102 -8.84 -17.74 11.25
N TRP A 103 -7.71 -17.47 11.91
CA TRP A 103 -6.41 -17.96 11.49
C TRP A 103 -6.40 -19.49 11.41
N GLN A 104 -6.83 -20.16 12.47
CA GLN A 104 -6.89 -21.62 12.54
C GLN A 104 -7.98 -22.19 11.62
N ASP A 105 -9.13 -21.52 11.55
CA ASP A 105 -10.31 -22.01 10.83
C ASP A 105 -10.19 -21.88 9.30
N ARG A 106 -9.50 -20.82 8.83
CA ARG A 106 -9.52 -20.39 7.42
C ARG A 106 -8.21 -20.57 6.69
N ILE A 107 -7.09 -20.46 7.40
CA ILE A 107 -5.77 -20.51 6.78
C ILE A 107 -5.38 -21.97 6.62
N SER A 108 -4.77 -22.33 5.48
CA SER A 108 -4.37 -23.72 5.25
C SER A 108 -3.24 -24.12 6.21
N LYS A 109 -3.24 -25.39 6.64
CA LYS A 109 -2.20 -25.94 7.52
C LYS A 109 -0.79 -25.67 6.99
N THR A 110 -0.59 -25.78 5.68
CA THR A 110 0.69 -25.47 5.02
C THR A 110 1.17 -24.04 5.27
N ILE A 111 0.28 -23.04 5.24
CA ILE A 111 0.66 -21.65 5.50
C ILE A 111 0.94 -21.46 7.00
N GLN A 112 0.11 -22.05 7.87
CA GLN A 112 0.31 -22.01 9.32
C GLN A 112 1.67 -22.59 9.70
N GLU A 113 2.00 -23.80 9.22
CA GLU A 113 3.27 -24.48 9.46
C GLU A 113 4.46 -23.66 8.94
N ASN A 114 4.35 -23.05 7.75
CA ASN A 114 5.42 -22.18 7.23
C ASN A 114 5.67 -20.96 8.11
N VAL A 115 4.61 -20.36 8.67
CA VAL A 115 4.72 -19.21 9.60
C VAL A 115 5.30 -19.65 10.94
N GLU A 116 4.86 -20.78 11.49
CA GLU A 116 5.40 -21.36 12.72
C GLU A 116 6.90 -21.65 12.60
N LEU A 117 7.33 -22.31 11.52
CA LEU A 117 8.76 -22.59 11.26
C LEU A 117 9.60 -21.31 11.18
N LYS A 118 9.05 -20.22 10.61
CA LYS A 118 9.73 -18.92 10.63
C LYS A 118 9.80 -18.35 12.04
N ASN A 119 8.69 -18.40 12.78
CA ASN A 119 8.64 -17.91 14.15
C ASN A 119 9.66 -18.60 15.04
N GLU A 120 9.79 -19.91 14.95
CA GLU A 120 10.81 -20.70 15.66
C GLU A 120 12.23 -20.31 15.23
N LYS A 121 12.47 -20.16 13.92
CA LYS A 121 13.78 -19.75 13.40
C LYS A 121 14.20 -18.37 13.91
N TYR A 122 13.26 -17.44 13.98
CA TYR A 122 13.53 -16.07 14.42
C TYR A 122 13.48 -15.89 15.94
N GLU A 123 13.00 -16.86 16.72
CA GLU A 123 12.86 -16.76 18.18
C GLU A 123 14.20 -16.45 18.87
N LYS A 124 15.25 -17.18 18.50
CA LYS A 124 16.59 -16.93 19.05
C LYS A 124 17.11 -15.53 18.71
N LEU A 125 16.77 -15.02 17.52
CA LEU A 125 17.18 -13.69 17.09
C LEU A 125 16.36 -12.60 17.78
N ARG A 126 15.05 -12.81 17.98
CA ARG A 126 14.17 -11.90 18.73
C ARG A 126 14.64 -11.75 20.17
N ASN A 127 14.92 -12.86 20.84
CA ASN A 127 15.42 -12.85 22.22
C ASN A 127 16.78 -12.14 22.35
N LEU A 128 17.62 -12.21 21.32
CA LEU A 128 18.91 -11.52 21.29
C LEU A 128 18.78 -10.02 21.05
N LEU A 129 17.80 -9.60 20.23
CA LEU A 129 17.63 -8.22 19.79
C LEU A 129 16.57 -7.44 20.58
N ASP A 130 15.88 -8.07 21.53
CA ASP A 130 14.78 -7.49 22.33
C ASP A 130 13.68 -6.87 21.44
N VAL A 131 13.28 -7.62 20.41
CA VAL A 131 12.24 -7.20 19.45
C VAL A 131 10.94 -7.92 19.76
N ASP A 132 9.83 -7.18 19.73
CA ASP A 132 8.48 -7.69 19.92
C ASP A 132 8.14 -8.88 19.00
N GLU A 133 7.21 -9.71 19.45
CA GLU A 133 6.69 -10.81 18.65
C GLU A 133 5.89 -10.29 17.46
N PHE A 134 6.27 -10.74 16.27
CA PHE A 134 5.51 -10.46 15.05
C PHE A 134 4.25 -11.31 15.00
N SER A 135 3.14 -10.70 14.60
CA SER A 135 1.91 -11.43 14.31
C SER A 135 2.13 -12.49 13.21
N SER A 136 1.33 -13.55 13.23
CA SER A 136 1.39 -14.60 12.20
C SER A 136 1.23 -14.04 10.79
N LEU A 137 0.44 -12.97 10.64
CA LEU A 137 0.21 -12.32 9.35
C LEU A 137 1.42 -11.50 8.88
N GLU A 138 2.15 -10.86 9.79
CA GLU A 138 3.42 -10.17 9.47
C GLU A 138 4.49 -11.13 8.95
N GLN A 139 4.49 -12.37 9.44
CA GLN A 139 5.43 -13.42 9.04
C GLN A 139 5.02 -14.17 7.76
N THR A 140 3.81 -13.90 7.28
CA THR A 140 3.25 -14.50 6.07
C THR A 140 3.88 -13.86 4.82
N ASP A 141 4.45 -14.68 3.93
CA ASP A 141 5.02 -14.24 2.66
C ASP A 141 3.95 -13.77 1.67
N PHE A 142 4.37 -12.94 0.70
CA PHE A 142 3.50 -12.45 -0.37
C PHE A 142 2.74 -13.59 -1.10
N VAL A 143 3.43 -14.70 -1.43
CA VAL A 143 2.79 -15.87 -2.07
C VAL A 143 1.70 -16.48 -1.21
N HIS A 144 1.87 -16.48 0.11
CA HIS A 144 0.86 -16.99 1.03
C HIS A 144 -0.32 -16.01 1.15
N LEU A 145 -0.08 -14.68 1.12
CA LEU A 145 -1.16 -13.69 1.05
C LEU A 145 -2.02 -13.90 -0.20
N GLN A 146 -1.39 -14.16 -1.36
CA GLN A 146 -2.10 -14.55 -2.59
C GLN A 146 -2.98 -15.78 -2.35
N TRP A 147 -2.45 -16.85 -1.76
CA TRP A 147 -3.20 -18.08 -1.51
C TRP A 147 -4.36 -17.89 -0.52
N ILE A 148 -4.18 -17.04 0.49
CA ILE A 148 -5.23 -16.72 1.46
C ILE A 148 -6.39 -16.02 0.76
N ILE A 149 -6.12 -14.99 -0.04
CA ILE A 149 -7.16 -14.20 -0.73
C ILE A 149 -7.87 -15.05 -1.80
N THR A 150 -7.11 -15.78 -2.61
CA THR A 150 -7.63 -16.52 -3.78
C THR A 150 -8.04 -17.97 -3.45
N GLY A 151 -7.92 -18.34 -2.18
CA GLY A 151 -8.30 -19.66 -1.67
C GLY A 151 -9.79 -19.91 -1.79
N LYS A 152 -10.17 -21.14 -2.16
CA LYS A 152 -11.59 -21.53 -2.36
C LYS A 152 -12.47 -21.24 -1.14
N LYS A 153 -11.92 -21.41 0.08
CA LYS A 153 -12.64 -21.17 1.34
C LYS A 153 -12.87 -19.68 1.65
N ASN A 154 -12.01 -18.81 1.12
CA ASN A 154 -11.90 -17.43 1.59
C ASN A 154 -12.38 -16.43 0.54
N TYR A 155 -12.25 -16.73 -0.75
CA TYR A 155 -12.51 -15.77 -1.82
C TYR A 155 -13.92 -15.17 -1.78
N GLN A 156 -14.90 -15.91 -1.24
CA GLN A 156 -16.25 -15.40 -1.05
C GLN A 156 -16.33 -14.14 -0.18
N PHE A 157 -15.37 -13.90 0.72
CA PHE A 157 -15.29 -12.70 1.55
C PHE A 157 -14.54 -11.55 0.86
N PHE A 158 -13.81 -11.85 -0.20
CA PHE A 158 -13.02 -10.87 -0.97
C PHE A 158 -13.69 -10.49 -2.30
N LYS A 159 -14.76 -11.17 -2.71
CA LYS A 159 -15.44 -10.93 -3.99
C LYS A 159 -16.06 -9.53 -4.10
N ASP A 160 -16.51 -8.97 -2.98
CA ASP A 160 -17.05 -7.60 -2.94
C ASP A 160 -15.96 -6.54 -3.11
N ILE A 161 -14.70 -6.92 -2.93
CA ILE A 161 -13.52 -6.07 -3.07
C ILE A 161 -12.92 -6.23 -4.47
N PHE A 162 -12.68 -7.47 -4.90
CA PHE A 162 -11.93 -7.79 -6.13
C PHE A 162 -12.81 -8.26 -7.29
N GLY A 163 -14.13 -8.22 -7.14
CA GLY A 163 -15.10 -8.71 -8.14
C GLY A 163 -15.41 -10.20 -7.99
N GLU A 164 -16.34 -10.69 -8.81
CA GLU A 164 -16.74 -12.11 -8.80
C GLU A 164 -15.73 -13.02 -9.54
N ASP A 165 -14.96 -12.46 -10.48
CA ASP A 165 -13.93 -13.21 -11.21
C ASP A 165 -12.62 -13.30 -10.43
N LYS A 166 -12.46 -14.42 -9.74
CA LYS A 166 -11.24 -14.77 -9.00
C LYS A 166 -9.97 -14.77 -9.83
N SER A 167 -10.07 -15.12 -11.11
CA SER A 167 -8.89 -15.29 -11.95
C SER A 167 -8.18 -13.95 -12.19
N ALA A 168 -8.94 -12.86 -12.31
CA ALA A 168 -8.42 -11.52 -12.55
C ALA A 168 -7.46 -11.05 -11.45
N ILE A 169 -7.81 -11.23 -10.17
CA ILE A 169 -6.92 -10.88 -9.05
C ILE A 169 -5.83 -11.93 -8.83
N ALA A 170 -6.13 -13.22 -9.04
CA ALA A 170 -5.18 -14.29 -8.83
C ALA A 170 -3.95 -14.19 -9.75
N VAL A 171 -4.16 -13.84 -11.02
CA VAL A 171 -3.06 -13.63 -11.98
C VAL A 171 -2.17 -12.46 -11.57
N LYS A 172 -2.77 -11.32 -11.17
CA LYS A 172 -2.03 -10.13 -10.73
C LYS A 172 -1.17 -10.42 -9.50
N LEU A 173 -1.76 -11.02 -8.47
CA LEU A 173 -1.04 -11.36 -7.24
C LEU A 173 0.04 -12.42 -7.48
N PHE A 174 -0.19 -13.39 -8.38
CA PHE A 174 0.81 -14.38 -8.76
C PHE A 174 2.02 -13.74 -9.45
N GLU A 175 1.81 -12.86 -10.44
CA GLU A 175 2.90 -12.14 -11.10
C GLU A 175 3.67 -11.24 -10.12
N LEU A 176 2.96 -10.51 -9.24
CA LEU A 176 3.58 -9.67 -8.22
C LEU A 176 4.42 -10.48 -7.23
N SER A 177 3.95 -11.67 -6.82
CA SER A 177 4.73 -12.58 -5.99
C SER A 177 6.04 -13.00 -6.66
N HIS A 178 6.01 -13.20 -7.99
CA HIS A 178 7.23 -13.52 -8.74
C HIS A 178 8.20 -12.34 -8.77
N PHE A 179 7.71 -11.13 -9.06
CA PHE A 179 8.54 -9.92 -9.08
C PHE A 179 9.16 -9.61 -7.71
N ARG A 180 8.40 -9.83 -6.62
CA ARG A 180 8.92 -9.69 -5.25
C ARG A 180 10.11 -10.60 -4.97
N ASN A 181 10.08 -11.82 -5.49
CA ASN A 181 11.18 -12.77 -5.32
C ASN A 181 12.40 -12.41 -6.20
N ILE A 182 12.21 -11.88 -7.40
CA ILE A 182 13.31 -11.42 -8.27
C ILE A 182 14.13 -10.34 -7.54
N ASP A 183 13.43 -9.34 -7.02
CA ASP A 183 14.02 -8.22 -6.26
C ASP A 183 14.73 -8.72 -4.99
N ALA A 184 14.08 -9.60 -4.22
CA ALA A 184 14.66 -10.21 -3.01
C ALA A 184 15.92 -11.06 -3.29
N HIS A 185 16.12 -11.52 -4.52
CA HIS A 185 17.30 -12.27 -4.97
C HIS A 185 18.34 -11.38 -5.67
N SER A 186 18.27 -10.05 -5.50
CA SER A 186 19.23 -9.08 -6.05
C SER A 186 19.34 -9.14 -7.57
N LYS A 187 18.27 -9.54 -8.25
CA LYS A 187 18.16 -9.46 -9.71
C LYS A 187 17.41 -8.18 -10.06
N GLU A 188 17.89 -7.48 -11.08
CA GLU A 188 17.25 -6.25 -11.52
C GLU A 188 15.95 -6.55 -12.28
N LEU A 189 14.87 -5.87 -11.89
CA LEU A 189 13.59 -5.90 -12.60
C LEU A 189 13.73 -5.22 -13.97
N LYS A 190 13.20 -5.85 -15.01
CA LYS A 190 13.08 -5.25 -16.36
C LYS A 190 12.06 -4.13 -16.36
N ASN A 191 12.20 -3.18 -17.29
CA ASN A 191 11.26 -2.06 -17.43
C ASN A 191 9.79 -2.49 -17.55
N LEU A 192 9.51 -3.57 -18.28
CA LEU A 192 8.16 -4.12 -18.39
C LEU A 192 7.62 -4.65 -17.04
N GLU A 193 8.48 -5.27 -16.24
CA GLU A 193 8.12 -5.79 -14.90
C GLU A 193 7.85 -4.63 -13.94
N LYS A 194 8.71 -3.59 -13.97
CA LYS A 194 8.50 -2.34 -13.22
C LYS A 194 7.16 -1.67 -13.58
N GLN A 195 6.82 -1.60 -14.87
CA GLN A 195 5.54 -1.07 -15.33
C GLN A 195 4.35 -1.92 -14.85
N LYS A 196 4.46 -3.25 -14.95
CA LYS A 196 3.42 -4.16 -14.44
C LYS A 196 3.19 -3.98 -12.94
N ILE A 197 4.26 -3.84 -12.15
CA ILE A 197 4.14 -3.58 -10.71
C ILE A 197 3.32 -2.31 -10.47
N ARG A 198 3.63 -1.20 -11.16
CA ARG A 198 2.90 0.06 -11.01
C ARG A 198 1.43 -0.08 -11.35
N ILE A 199 1.12 -0.71 -12.49
CA ILE A 199 -0.26 -0.93 -12.95
C ILE A 199 -1.05 -1.79 -11.98
N TYR A 200 -0.50 -2.93 -11.56
CA TYR A 200 -1.18 -3.84 -10.65
C TYR A 200 -1.29 -3.27 -9.24
N PHE A 201 -0.28 -2.56 -8.76
CA PHE A 201 -0.36 -1.83 -7.50
C PHE A 201 -1.53 -0.85 -7.54
N HIS A 202 -1.59 0.02 -8.54
CA HIS A 202 -2.64 1.02 -8.63
C HIS A 202 -4.04 0.38 -8.65
N ASP A 203 -4.23 -0.63 -9.49
CA ASP A 203 -5.52 -1.29 -9.63
C ASP A 203 -5.97 -2.02 -8.34
N ILE A 204 -5.07 -2.76 -7.69
CA ILE A 204 -5.38 -3.48 -6.45
C ILE A 204 -5.62 -2.47 -5.31
N ASP A 205 -4.77 -1.46 -5.21
CA ASP A 205 -4.89 -0.42 -4.18
C ASP A 205 -6.18 0.38 -4.32
N TYR A 206 -6.57 0.72 -5.55
CA TYR A 206 -7.83 1.38 -5.84
C TYR A 206 -9.04 0.56 -5.32
N GLN A 207 -9.04 -0.76 -5.57
CA GLN A 207 -10.09 -1.67 -5.10
C GLN A 207 -10.15 -1.71 -3.56
N ILE A 208 -9.00 -1.80 -2.90
CA ILE A 208 -8.89 -1.77 -1.43
C ILE A 208 -9.42 -0.44 -0.86
N ARG A 209 -8.98 0.70 -1.40
CA ARG A 209 -9.43 2.03 -0.95
C ARG A 209 -10.93 2.20 -1.16
N ARG A 210 -11.47 1.71 -2.27
CA ARG A 210 -12.92 1.75 -2.55
C ARG A 210 -13.71 0.95 -1.51
N TYR A 211 -13.22 -0.22 -1.12
CA TYR A 211 -13.83 -1.02 -0.04
C TYR A 211 -13.86 -0.27 1.29
N TYR A 212 -12.75 0.39 1.69
CA TYR A 212 -12.74 1.18 2.92
C TYR A 212 -13.68 2.38 2.86
N LYS A 213 -13.71 3.12 1.74
CA LYS A 213 -14.66 4.22 1.58
C LYS A 213 -16.12 3.78 1.69
N LYS A 214 -16.46 2.60 1.17
CA LYS A 214 -17.83 2.06 1.30
C LYS A 214 -18.13 1.67 2.75
N SER A 215 -17.15 1.12 3.45
CA SER A 215 -17.29 0.67 4.83
C SER A 215 -17.37 1.82 5.84
N SER A 216 -16.73 2.97 5.59
CA SER A 216 -16.81 4.15 6.45
C SER A 216 -18.10 4.98 6.29
N ASN A 217 -18.93 4.66 5.29
CA ASN A 217 -20.21 5.32 5.04
C ASN A 217 -21.42 4.48 5.50
N LEU A 218 -21.16 3.38 6.23
CA LEU A 218 -22.14 2.50 6.88
C LEU A 218 -22.02 2.66 8.39
#